data_AF-A0A0A9VV40-F1
#
_entry.id   AF-A0A0A9VV40-F1
#
_cell.length_a   1.000
_cell.length_b   1.000
_cell.length_c   1.000
_cell.angle_alpha   90.00
_cell.angle_beta   90.00
_cell.angle_gamma   90.00
#
_symmetry.space_group_name_H-M   'P 1'
#
loop_
_entity.id
_entity.type
_entity.pdbx_description
1 polymer ?
#
loop_
_entity_poly.entity_id
_entity_poly.type
_entity_poly.pdbx_seq_one_letter_code
_entity_poly.pdbx_strand_id
1 'polypeptide(L)'
;IVIGRYPDPSWPDYELEQRSIDIIDPKTGQCDLHMLSNQCKSIMSLNEFNVTGDYLASGMGLYVAYWKARPPSAVDKKTRPSDGGGRRPPDSDSDDDDDDDDDDDDFAP
;
A
#
# COMPACT_ATOMS: atom_id res chain seq x y z
N ILE A 1 18.47 -2.34 4.59
CA ILE A 1 18.58 -3.51 3.68
C ILE A 1 17.20 -3.70 3.03
N VAL A 2 17.12 -4.02 1.75
CA VAL A 2 15.84 -4.28 1.05
C VAL A 2 15.86 -5.68 0.46
N ILE A 3 14.87 -6.51 0.79
CA ILE A 3 14.83 -7.91 0.36
C ILE A 3 13.43 -8.33 -0.05
N GLY A 4 13.34 -9.24 -1.02
CA GLY A 4 12.08 -9.91 -1.34
C GLY A 4 11.86 -11.08 -0.39
N ARG A 5 10.66 -11.18 0.18
CA ARG A 5 10.26 -12.29 1.03
C ARG A 5 9.85 -13.49 0.19
N TYR A 6 10.51 -14.61 0.40
CA TYR A 6 10.14 -15.90 -0.16
C TYR A 6 9.34 -16.68 0.90
N PRO A 7 8.18 -17.25 0.57
CA PRO A 7 7.37 -17.96 1.55
C PRO A 7 8.07 -19.25 1.98
N ASP A 8 8.13 -19.53 3.28
CA ASP A 8 8.84 -20.68 3.84
C ASP A 8 7.90 -21.89 3.97
N PRO A 9 8.10 -22.98 3.21
CA PRO A 9 7.24 -24.17 3.26
C PRO A 9 7.20 -24.87 4.63
N SER A 10 8.15 -24.58 5.51
CA SER A 10 8.17 -25.15 6.87
C SER A 10 7.22 -24.44 7.83
N TRP A 11 6.66 -23.28 7.44
CA TRP A 11 5.79 -22.49 8.32
C TRP A 11 4.35 -23.00 8.28
N PRO A 12 3.65 -23.06 9.43
CA PRO A 12 2.27 -23.53 9.50
C PRO A 12 1.31 -22.79 8.57
N ASP A 13 1.57 -21.49 8.35
CA ASP A 13 0.74 -20.59 7.57
C ASP A 13 1.32 -20.29 6.18
N TYR A 14 2.14 -21.20 5.62
CA TYR A 14 2.85 -21.03 4.33
C TYR A 14 1.96 -20.50 3.19
N GLU A 15 0.75 -21.04 3.02
CA GLU A 15 -0.17 -20.63 1.95
C GLU A 15 -0.69 -19.20 2.12
N LEU A 16 -0.75 -18.72 3.37
CA LEU A 16 -1.17 -17.36 3.73
C LEU A 16 -0.01 -16.38 3.75
N GLU A 17 1.24 -16.87 3.65
CA GLU A 17 2.41 -16.02 3.74
C GLU A 17 2.48 -15.04 2.57
N GLN A 18 2.68 -13.78 2.92
CA GLN A 18 2.74 -12.70 1.95
C GLN A 18 4.10 -12.64 1.27
N ARG A 19 4.08 -12.39 -0.04
CA ARG A 19 5.28 -12.16 -0.86
C ARG A 19 5.52 -10.65 -0.89
N SER A 20 6.11 -10.12 0.18
CA SER A 20 6.41 -8.70 0.36
C SER A 20 7.82 -8.34 -0.05
N ILE A 21 8.09 -7.04 -0.14
CA ILE A 21 9.44 -6.49 0.00
C ILE A 21 9.58 -5.97 1.42
N ASP A 22 10.62 -6.41 2.10
CA ASP A 22 10.90 -6.07 3.49
C ASP A 22 12.06 -5.06 3.52
N ILE A 23 11.85 -3.93 4.20
CA ILE A 23 12.88 -2.93 4.48
C ILE A 23 13.34 -3.11 5.92
N ILE A 24 14.60 -3.49 6.08
CA ILE A 24 15.20 -3.84 7.37
C ILE A 24 16.23 -2.78 7.76
N ASP A 25 16.15 -2.27 8.98
CA ASP A 25 17.18 -1.41 9.56
C ASP A 25 18.47 -2.23 9.76
N PRO A 26 19.58 -1.87 9.08
CA PRO A 26 20.83 -2.61 9.20
C PRO A 26 21.46 -2.55 10.60
N LYS A 27 21.10 -1.58 11.45
CA LYS A 27 21.68 -1.45 12.80
C LYS A 27 21.01 -2.37 13.81
N THR A 28 19.69 -2.46 13.74
CA THR A 28 18.87 -3.22 14.71
C THR A 28 18.45 -4.59 14.18
N GLY A 29 18.42 -4.78 12.87
CA GLY A 29 17.87 -5.95 12.22
C GLY A 29 16.33 -6.00 12.23
N GLN A 30 15.66 -4.95 12.70
CA GLN A 30 14.20 -4.88 12.69
C GLN A 30 13.67 -4.60 11.28
N CYS A 31 12.55 -5.23 10.94
CA CYS A 31 11.83 -4.93 9.71
C CYS A 31 10.90 -3.73 9.94
N ASP A 32 11.23 -2.61 9.33
CA ASP A 32 10.51 -1.34 9.49
C ASP A 32 9.26 -1.27 8.60
N LEU A 33 9.31 -1.92 7.43
CA LEU A 33 8.25 -1.84 6.44
C LEU A 33 8.12 -3.13 5.62
N HIS A 34 6.86 -3.55 5.42
CA HIS A 34 6.47 -4.59 4.47
C HIS A 34 5.69 -3.95 3.31
N MET A 35 6.23 -4.02 2.10
CA MET A 35 5.58 -3.50 0.90
C MET A 35 4.90 -4.64 0.14
N LEU A 36 3.60 -4.49 -0.11
CA LEU A 36 2.77 -5.45 -0.81
C LEU A 36 2.22 -4.84 -2.10
N SER A 37 2.14 -5.66 -3.15
CA SER A 37 1.40 -5.30 -4.36
C SER A 37 0.05 -6.00 -4.35
N ASN A 38 -1.02 -5.23 -4.58
CA ASN A 38 -2.34 -5.80 -4.87
C ASN A 38 -2.46 -6.29 -6.32
N GLN A 39 -1.62 -5.79 -7.21
CA GLN A 39 -1.62 -6.11 -8.64
C GLN A 39 -0.75 -7.33 -8.97
N CYS A 40 0.28 -7.61 -8.17
CA CYS A 40 1.24 -8.66 -8.42
C CYS A 40 1.41 -9.57 -7.20
N LYS A 41 1.08 -10.86 -7.37
CA LYS A 41 1.27 -11.90 -6.35
C LYS A 41 2.55 -12.73 -6.53
N SER A 42 3.41 -12.33 -7.47
CA SER A 42 4.67 -13.01 -7.74
C SER A 42 5.75 -12.64 -6.72
N ILE A 43 6.80 -13.45 -6.62
CA ILE A 43 7.95 -13.15 -5.76
C ILE A 43 8.75 -11.98 -6.36
N MET A 44 9.12 -11.01 -5.51
CA MET A 44 9.94 -9.85 -5.86
C MET A 44 11.41 -10.15 -5.62
N SER A 45 12.04 -10.89 -6.53
CA SER A 45 13.39 -11.44 -6.35
C SER A 45 14.51 -10.39 -6.39
N LEU A 46 14.34 -9.34 -7.19
CA LEU A 46 15.32 -8.26 -7.34
C LEU A 46 14.68 -6.97 -6.83
N ASN A 47 15.39 -6.24 -5.97
CA ASN A 47 14.90 -4.97 -5.41
C ASN A 47 16.07 -3.99 -5.34
N GLU A 48 15.97 -2.89 -6.06
CA GLU A 48 17.04 -1.90 -6.14
C GLU A 48 16.47 -0.48 -6.10
N PHE A 49 16.96 0.32 -5.16
CA PHE A 49 16.68 1.74 -5.14
C PHE A 49 17.45 2.43 -6.26
N ASN A 50 16.84 3.43 -6.88
CA ASN A 50 17.60 4.34 -7.72
C ASN A 50 18.62 5.13 -6.89
N VAL A 51 19.53 5.84 -7.57
CA VAL A 51 20.64 6.59 -6.93
C VAL A 51 20.14 7.61 -5.90
N THR A 52 18.99 8.22 -6.14
CA THR A 52 18.39 9.22 -5.24
C THR A 52 17.58 8.61 -4.09
N GLY A 53 17.21 7.33 -4.17
CA GLY A 53 16.45 6.62 -3.15
C GLY A 53 14.95 6.93 -3.10
N ASP A 54 14.41 7.67 -4.06
CA ASP A 54 12.99 8.05 -4.12
C ASP A 54 12.13 7.06 -4.92
N TYR A 55 12.76 6.19 -5.71
CA TYR A 55 12.12 5.07 -6.37
C TYR A 55 12.80 3.75 -6.03
N LEU A 56 11.97 2.72 -5.87
CA LEU A 56 12.41 1.33 -5.80
C LEU A 56 11.96 0.61 -7.07
N ALA A 57 12.87 -0.08 -7.75
CA ALA A 57 12.56 -0.98 -8.84
C ALA A 57 12.58 -2.43 -8.33
N SER A 58 11.55 -3.20 -8.68
CA SER A 58 11.41 -4.59 -8.24
C SER A 58 11.13 -5.53 -9.40
N GLY A 59 11.97 -6.55 -9.56
CA GLY A 59 11.82 -7.61 -10.56
C GLY A 59 10.98 -8.77 -10.04
N MET A 60 9.91 -9.09 -10.76
CA MET A 60 8.91 -10.13 -10.45
C MET A 60 8.69 -11.05 -11.65
N GLY A 61 9.59 -12.01 -11.87
CA GLY A 61 9.53 -12.88 -13.05
C GLY A 61 9.63 -12.07 -14.35
N LEU A 62 8.54 -12.00 -15.12
CA LEU A 62 8.47 -11.25 -16.38
C LEU A 62 8.11 -9.76 -16.21
N TYR A 63 7.78 -9.34 -15.00
CA TYR A 63 7.31 -7.98 -14.71
C TYR A 63 8.34 -7.19 -13.90
N VAL A 64 8.34 -5.87 -14.09
CA VAL A 64 9.07 -4.93 -13.25
C VAL A 64 8.06 -3.95 -12.64
N ALA A 65 8.11 -3.77 -11.33
CA ALA A 65 7.33 -2.79 -10.61
C ALA A 65 8.21 -1.61 -10.18
N TYR A 66 7.65 -0.40 -10.26
CA TYR A 66 8.27 0.81 -9.71
C TYR A 66 7.43 1.31 -8.56
N TRP A 67 8.08 1.51 -7.42
CA TRP A 67 7.45 2.02 -6.21
C TRP A 67 7.90 3.45 -5.97
N LYS A 68 6.95 4.31 -5.64
CA LYS A 68 7.20 5.68 -5.23
C LYS A 68 6.48 5.94 -3.91
N ALA A 69 7.16 6.56 -2.96
CA ALA A 69 6.54 7.01 -1.74
C ALA A 69 5.41 8.00 -2.06
N ARG A 70 4.22 7.78 -1.50
CA ARG A 70 3.16 8.78 -1.56
C ARG A 70 3.56 9.99 -0.70
N PRO A 71 3.35 11.22 -1.17
CA PRO A 71 3.56 12.38 -0.34
C PRO A 71 2.63 12.32 0.88
N PRO A 72 3.01 12.92 2.03
CA PRO A 72 2.19 12.91 3.24
C PRO A 72 0.77 13.45 3.04
N SER A 73 0.57 14.35 2.07
CA SER A 73 -0.73 14.90 1.71
C SER A 73 -1.66 13.92 0.98
N ALA A 74 -1.14 12.84 0.41
CA ALA A 74 -1.88 11.83 -0.35
C ALA A 74 -2.18 10.55 0.46
N VAL A 75 -1.98 10.61 1.78
CA VAL A 75 -2.41 9.54 2.69
C VAL A 75 -3.88 9.78 3.03
N ASP A 76 -4.76 8.92 2.51
CA ASP A 76 -6.19 8.96 2.84
C ASP A 76 -6.38 8.89 4.36
N LYS A 77 -7.06 9.89 4.93
CA LYS A 77 -7.36 9.97 6.37
C LYS A 77 -8.20 8.80 6.91
N LYS A 78 -8.65 7.88 6.03
CA LYS A 78 -9.56 6.77 6.34
C LYS A 78 -8.87 5.52 6.92
N THR A 79 -7.54 5.48 7.00
CA THR A 79 -6.78 4.34 7.56
C THR A 79 -6.28 4.53 9.00
N ARG A 80 -6.63 5.62 9.68
CA ARG A 80 -6.48 5.62 11.15
C ARG A 80 -7.47 4.60 11.71
N PRO A 81 -7.03 3.53 12.40
CA PRO A 81 -7.97 2.76 13.21
C PRO A 81 -8.63 3.75 14.16
N SER A 82 -9.96 3.77 14.14
CA SER A 82 -10.75 4.56 15.07
C SER A 82 -10.30 4.17 16.48
N ASP A 83 -9.65 5.11 17.15
CA ASP A 83 -9.33 5.00 18.56
C ASP A 83 -10.66 4.76 19.28
N GLY A 84 -10.78 3.57 19.86
CA GLY A 84 -12.02 3.09 20.44
C GLY A 84 -12.36 3.92 21.67
N GLY A 85 -13.56 4.50 21.67
CA GLY A 85 -14.25 4.90 22.89
C GLY A 85 -14.30 6.40 23.15
N GLY A 86 -15.33 7.06 22.63
CA GLY A 86 -15.73 8.40 23.04
C GLY A 86 -17.14 8.69 22.55
N ARG A 87 -18.08 8.80 23.49
CA ARG A 87 -19.53 8.94 23.29
C ARG A 87 -19.88 10.07 22.30
N ARG A 88 -20.67 9.77 21.26
CA ARG A 88 -21.38 10.80 20.46
C ARG A 88 -22.44 11.45 21.36
N PRO A 89 -22.50 12.78 21.51
CA PRO A 89 -23.73 13.42 21.97
C PRO A 89 -24.78 13.33 20.86
N PRO A 90 -26.07 13.17 21.22
CA PRO A 90 -27.16 13.31 20.28
C PRO A 90 -27.36 14.80 19.94
N ASP A 91 -27.91 15.04 18.76
CA ASP A 91 -28.46 16.33 18.28
C ASP A 91 -27.48 17.25 17.52
N SER A 92 -27.51 17.13 16.19
CA SER A 92 -27.46 18.28 15.26
C SER A 92 -27.87 17.77 13.87
N ASP A 93 -29.15 17.96 13.55
CA ASP A 93 -29.66 17.91 12.19
C ASP A 93 -29.04 19.07 11.37
N SER A 94 -28.66 18.81 10.13
CA SER A 94 -28.73 19.77 9.02
C SER A 94 -28.64 18.98 7.73
N ASP A 95 -29.76 18.97 7.03
CA ASP A 95 -29.86 18.67 5.62
C ASP A 95 -28.98 19.66 4.84
N ASP A 96 -28.16 19.16 3.91
CA ASP A 96 -27.68 19.95 2.78
C ASP A 96 -27.82 19.04 1.55
N ASP A 97 -28.97 19.21 0.89
CA ASP A 97 -29.16 18.94 -0.52
C ASP A 97 -28.23 19.89 -1.30
N ASP A 98 -27.38 19.36 -2.18
CA ASP A 98 -26.87 20.11 -3.32
C ASP A 98 -27.04 19.22 -4.55
N ASP A 99 -28.10 19.56 -5.29
CA ASP A 99 -28.38 19.20 -6.67
C ASP A 99 -27.29 19.77 -7.62
N ASP A 100 -27.36 19.28 -8.87
CA ASP A 100 -26.85 19.89 -10.10
C ASP A 100 -25.34 19.78 -10.39
N ASP A 101 -24.98 18.98 -11.39
CA ASP A 101 -25.06 19.43 -12.79
C ASP A 101 -24.66 18.29 -13.75
N ASP A 102 -25.51 18.11 -14.77
CA ASP A 102 -25.21 17.42 -16.02
C ASP A 102 -23.96 18.01 -16.69
N ASP A 103 -23.15 17.18 -17.35
CA ASP A 103 -22.53 17.52 -18.65
C ASP A 103 -21.75 16.31 -19.21
N ASP A 104 -22.32 15.81 -20.31
CA ASP A 104 -21.67 15.60 -21.60
C ASP A 104 -20.82 14.35 -21.93
N ASP A 105 -21.25 13.79 -23.08
CA ASP A 105 -20.49 13.17 -24.16
C ASP A 105 -20.10 11.69 -24.07
N ASP A 106 -21.12 10.84 -24.25
CA ASP A 106 -20.96 9.48 -24.74
C ASP A 106 -20.64 9.49 -26.26
N PHE A 107 -19.36 9.43 -26.60
CA PHE A 107 -18.90 9.20 -27.97
C PHE A 107 -19.03 7.72 -28.32
N ALA A 108 -20.15 7.35 -28.97
CA ALA A 108 -20.31 6.05 -29.61
C ALA A 108 -19.45 5.93 -30.89
N PRO A 109 -18.95 4.74 -31.24
CA PRO A 109 -18.60 4.40 -32.62
C PRO A 109 -19.83 4.02 -33.47
#